data_AF-A0A015J0H8-F1
#
_entry.id   AF-A0A015J0H8-F1
#
_cell.length_a   1.000
_cell.length_b   1.000
_cell.length_c   1.000
_cell.angle_alpha   90.00
_cell.angle_beta   90.00
_cell.angle_gamma   90.00
#
_symmetry.space_group_name_H-M   'P 1'
#
loop_
_entity.id
_entity.type
_entity.pdbx_description
1 polymer ?
#
loop_
_entity_poly.entity_id
_entity_poly.type
_entity_poly.pdbx_seq_one_letter_code
_entity_poly.pdbx_strand_id
1 'polypeptide(L)'
;MEIRAKKIQVPVDLRRIPSKIATGEEFSGYTADQWRSFIMIYAILIIWDLLDEADQKILANFVRACTLLVCRIVNKSALLKAYYRLHQVAHLIEENYGQEKITPNIHLSLHIIECCQDYGPLYSFWCYSFEQMNGVLGSLPYSKRTIELELL
;
A
#
# COMPACT_ATOMS: atom_id res chain seq x y z
N MET A 1 17.15 6.03 8.42
CA MET A 1 15.71 5.75 8.69
C MET A 1 15.49 4.84 9.91
N GLU A 2 16.20 3.72 10.04
CA GLU A 2 16.00 2.75 11.16
C GLU A 2 16.23 3.33 12.58
N ILE A 3 17.25 4.17 12.77
CA ILE A 3 17.49 4.84 14.06
C ILE A 3 16.31 5.74 14.47
N ARG A 4 15.68 6.42 13.51
CA ARG A 4 14.48 7.26 13.77
C ARG A 4 13.29 6.38 14.12
N ALA A 5 13.10 5.27 13.40
CA ALA A 5 12.03 4.31 13.67
C ALA A 5 12.10 3.77 15.11
N LYS A 6 13.29 3.36 15.57
CA LYS A 6 13.52 2.82 16.93
C LYS A 6 13.21 3.81 18.06
N LYS A 7 13.15 5.11 17.79
CA LYS A 7 12.80 6.16 18.76
C LYS A 7 11.29 6.35 18.93
N ILE A 8 10.48 5.84 18.01
CA ILE A 8 9.03 5.97 18.05
C ILE A 8 8.47 4.88 18.97
N GLN A 9 7.84 5.29 20.07
CA GLN A 9 7.08 4.37 20.91
C GLN A 9 5.69 4.16 20.31
N VAL A 10 5.34 2.90 20.04
CA VAL A 10 4.00 2.53 19.58
C VAL A 10 3.31 1.64 20.62
N PRO A 11 1.98 1.75 20.77
CA PRO A 11 1.18 0.82 21.56
C PRO A 11 1.49 -0.65 21.23
N VAL A 12 1.44 -1.52 22.24
CA VAL A 12 1.77 -2.96 22.11
C VAL A 12 0.92 -3.66 21.04
N ASP A 13 -0.30 -3.19 20.82
CA ASP A 13 -1.23 -3.72 19.82
C ASP A 13 -0.83 -3.41 18.37
N LEU A 14 0.02 -2.41 18.18
CA LEU A 14 0.64 -2.13 16.88
C LEU A 14 1.88 -2.99 16.77
N ARG A 15 1.89 -3.89 15.77
CA ARG A 15 3.02 -4.78 15.48
C ARG A 15 4.32 -3.97 15.48
N ARG A 16 5.36 -4.55 16.10
CA ARG A 16 6.71 -3.96 16.22
C ARG A 16 7.13 -3.29 14.92
N ILE A 17 7.79 -2.13 15.07
CA ILE A 17 8.53 -1.42 14.00
C ILE A 17 9.13 -2.49 13.09
N PRO A 18 8.84 -2.46 11.78
CA PRO A 18 9.42 -3.45 10.91
C PRO A 18 10.94 -3.26 10.99
N SER A 19 11.63 -4.29 11.48
CA SER A 19 13.08 -4.34 11.38
C SER A 19 13.43 -4.19 9.90
N LYS A 20 14.60 -3.60 9.58
CA LYS A 20 15.14 -3.53 8.20
C LYS A 20 14.62 -2.38 7.31
N ILE A 21 14.13 -1.27 7.88
CA ILE A 21 13.78 -0.05 7.11
C ILE A 21 15.02 0.56 6.38
N ALA A 22 16.25 0.22 6.81
CA ALA A 22 17.48 0.82 6.28
C ALA A 22 18.14 0.07 5.11
N THR A 23 17.78 -1.18 4.83
CA THR A 23 18.50 -2.05 3.88
C THR A 23 17.64 -2.35 2.65
N GLY A 24 18.09 -1.88 1.48
CA GLY A 24 17.33 -1.90 0.22
C GLY A 24 16.81 -3.28 -0.21
N GLU A 25 17.60 -4.36 -0.06
CA GLU A 25 17.17 -5.72 -0.42
C GLU A 25 16.13 -6.32 0.55
N GLU A 26 16.10 -5.86 1.80
CA GLU A 26 15.16 -6.37 2.81
C GLU A 26 13.91 -5.50 2.95
N PHE A 27 13.96 -4.25 2.49
CA PHE A 27 12.82 -3.32 2.48
C PHE A 27 11.68 -3.81 1.57
N SER A 28 12.01 -4.49 0.47
CA SER A 28 11.02 -5.13 -0.42
C SER A 28 10.38 -6.39 0.18
N GLY A 29 10.92 -6.93 1.28
CA GLY A 29 10.42 -8.15 1.94
C GLY A 29 9.23 -7.92 2.88
N TYR A 30 8.66 -6.72 2.92
CA TYR A 30 7.56 -6.40 3.83
C TYR A 30 6.27 -7.09 3.39
N THR A 31 5.62 -7.74 4.35
CA THR A 31 4.24 -8.21 4.17
C THR A 31 3.29 -7.02 3.99
N ALA A 32 2.12 -7.24 3.37
CA ALA A 32 1.12 -6.20 3.16
C ALA A 32 0.72 -5.46 4.47
N ASP A 33 0.65 -6.18 5.59
CA ASP A 33 0.33 -5.63 6.90
C ASP A 33 1.46 -4.75 7.48
N GLN A 34 2.72 -5.14 7.23
CA GLN A 34 3.88 -4.31 7.57
C GLN A 34 3.93 -3.03 6.72
N TRP A 35 3.66 -3.13 5.40
CA TRP A 35 3.54 -1.96 4.54
C TRP A 35 2.45 -1.00 4.99
N ARG A 36 1.27 -1.53 5.32
CA ARG A 36 0.17 -0.75 5.88
C ARG A 36 0.60 0.00 7.14
N SER A 37 1.22 -0.70 8.09
CA SER A 37 1.70 -0.10 9.34
C SER A 37 2.76 0.97 9.08
N PHE A 38 3.70 0.70 8.17
CA PHE A 38 4.74 1.63 7.76
C PHE A 38 4.14 2.93 7.19
N ILE A 39 3.27 2.83 6.19
CA ILE A 39 2.65 3.99 5.54
C ILE A 39 1.80 4.80 6.52
N MET A 40 0.98 4.14 7.34
CA MET A 40 0.02 4.83 8.21
C MET A 40 0.66 5.51 9.43
N ILE A 41 1.76 4.97 9.96
CA ILE A 41 2.30 5.38 11.27
C ILE A 41 3.68 6.00 11.11
N TYR A 42 4.55 5.38 10.30
CA TYR A 42 5.98 5.65 10.32
C TYR A 42 6.44 6.56 9.18
N ALA A 43 5.81 6.48 8.01
CA ALA A 43 6.30 7.13 6.80
C ALA A 43 6.45 8.65 6.98
N ILE A 44 5.45 9.34 7.53
CA ILE A 44 5.56 10.78 7.85
C ILE A 44 6.64 10.98 8.91
N LEU A 45 6.57 10.31 10.06
CA LEU A 45 7.46 10.56 11.20
C LEU A 45 8.96 10.34 10.89
N ILE A 46 9.28 9.41 9.99
CA ILE A 46 10.66 9.05 9.68
C ILE A 46 11.20 9.87 8.52
N ILE A 47 10.38 10.08 7.49
CA ILE A 47 10.82 10.55 6.17
C ILE A 47 10.58 12.05 5.98
N TRP A 48 9.65 12.67 6.72
CA TRP A 48 9.26 14.08 6.51
C TRP A 48 10.43 15.06 6.36
N ASP A 49 11.34 15.10 7.34
CA ASP A 49 12.48 16.03 7.33
C ASP A 49 13.61 15.64 6.34
N LEU A 50 13.45 14.54 5.59
CA LEU A 50 14.38 14.10 4.55
C LEU A 50 13.90 14.47 3.14
N LEU A 51 12.66 14.95 3.02
CA LEU A 51 12.00 15.24 1.75
C LEU A 51 12.00 16.74 1.50
N ASP A 52 12.01 17.11 0.22
CA ASP A 52 11.70 18.47 -0.19
C ASP A 52 10.18 18.76 -0.07
N GLU A 53 9.79 20.01 -0.33
CA GLU A 53 8.41 20.43 -0.13
C GLU A 53 7.43 19.69 -1.06
N ALA A 54 7.84 19.38 -2.30
CA ALA A 54 7.02 18.67 -3.27
C ALA A 54 6.76 17.23 -2.80
N ASP A 55 7.82 16.53 -2.37
CA ASP A 55 7.74 15.17 -1.87
C ASP A 55 6.98 15.07 -0.56
N GLN A 56 7.10 16.06 0.34
CA GLN A 56 6.28 16.14 1.54
C GLN A 56 4.79 16.21 1.20
N LYS A 57 4.41 17.02 0.19
CA LYS A 57 3.02 17.11 -0.28
C LYS A 57 2.55 15.79 -0.90
N ILE A 58 3.39 15.13 -1.69
CA ILE A 58 3.10 13.81 -2.27
C ILE A 58 2.85 12.80 -1.15
N LEU A 59 3.78 12.68 -0.20
CA LEU A 59 3.69 11.75 0.91
C LEU A 59 2.46 12.03 1.79
N ALA A 60 2.20 13.28 2.14
CA ALA A 60 1.05 13.66 2.96
C ALA A 60 -0.28 13.28 2.30
N ASN A 61 -0.44 13.58 1.00
CA ASN A 61 -1.65 13.23 0.27
C ASN A 61 -1.79 11.70 0.16
N PHE A 62 -0.72 10.98 -0.13
CA PHE A 62 -0.72 9.53 -0.23
C PHE A 62 -1.12 8.85 1.10
N VAL A 63 -0.46 9.20 2.20
CA VAL A 63 -0.76 8.65 3.54
C VAL A 63 -2.19 8.98 3.95
N ARG A 64 -2.68 10.18 3.63
CA ARG A 64 -4.07 10.57 3.90
C ARG A 64 -5.06 9.74 3.08
N ALA A 65 -4.77 9.47 1.80
CA ALA A 65 -5.60 8.61 0.96
C ALA A 65 -5.66 7.18 1.53
N CYS A 66 -4.51 6.58 1.84
CA CYS A 66 -4.45 5.24 2.43
C CYS A 66 -5.25 5.14 3.73
N THR A 67 -5.15 6.16 4.59
CA THR A 67 -5.89 6.20 5.87
C THR A 67 -7.41 6.17 5.66
N LEU A 68 -7.91 6.84 4.62
CA LEU A 68 -9.33 6.86 4.28
C LEU A 68 -9.79 5.54 3.65
N LEU A 69 -8.93 4.90 2.85
CA LEU A 69 -9.26 3.68 2.09
C LEU A 69 -9.21 2.40 2.94
N VAL A 70 -8.40 2.40 3.98
CA VAL A 70 -8.24 1.24 4.89
C VAL A 70 -9.45 1.06 5.83
N CYS A 71 -10.39 2.00 5.85
CA CYS A 71 -11.60 1.90 6.65
C CYS A 71 -12.43 0.64 6.30
N ARG A 72 -12.92 -0.05 7.34
CA ARG A 72 -13.73 -1.27 7.15
C ARG A 72 -15.12 -1.01 6.59
N ILE A 73 -15.59 0.23 6.68
CA ILE A 73 -16.92 0.63 6.25
C ILE A 73 -16.74 1.62 5.10
N VAL A 74 -17.38 1.32 3.97
CA VAL A 74 -17.39 2.21 2.81
C VAL A 74 -18.22 3.45 3.15
N ASN A 75 -17.56 4.60 3.18
CA ASN A 75 -18.21 5.90 3.31
C ASN A 75 -17.95 6.69 2.03
N LYS A 76 -19.00 7.01 1.27
CA LYS A 76 -18.90 7.74 -0.01
C LYS A 76 -18.14 9.05 0.10
N SER A 77 -18.34 9.79 1.19
CA SER A 77 -17.62 11.06 1.42
C SER A 77 -16.13 10.85 1.70
N ALA A 78 -15.77 9.76 2.39
CA ALA A 78 -14.37 9.39 2.64
C ALA A 78 -13.70 8.91 1.35
N LEU A 79 -14.41 8.11 0.55
CA LEU A 79 -13.95 7.66 -0.77
C LEU A 79 -13.69 8.83 -1.71
N LEU A 80 -14.61 9.80 -1.80
CA LEU A 80 -14.41 10.99 -2.63
C LEU A 80 -13.20 11.82 -2.16
N LYS A 81 -13.01 11.95 -0.84
CA LYS A 81 -11.80 12.58 -0.30
C LYS A 81 -10.54 11.80 -0.66
N ALA A 82 -10.56 10.48 -0.60
CA ALA A 82 -9.44 9.64 -0.99
C ALA A 82 -9.10 9.78 -2.48
N TYR A 83 -10.12 9.82 -3.35
CA TYR A 83 -9.97 10.11 -4.78
C TYR A 83 -9.18 11.39 -5.02
N TYR A 84 -9.62 12.51 -4.44
CA TYR A 84 -8.95 13.80 -4.62
C TYR A 84 -7.50 13.79 -4.11
N ARG A 85 -7.23 13.05 -3.02
CA ARG A 85 -5.87 12.90 -2.50
C ARG A 85 -4.99 12.10 -3.45
N LEU A 86 -5.46 11.00 -4.01
CA LEU A 86 -4.71 10.22 -5.01
C LEU A 86 -4.52 10.98 -6.32
N HIS A 87 -5.53 11.72 -6.76
CA HIS A 87 -5.42 12.60 -7.92
C HIS A 87 -4.34 13.67 -7.69
N GLN A 88 -4.30 14.28 -6.49
CA GLN A 88 -3.24 15.24 -6.15
C GLN A 88 -1.86 14.60 -6.15
N VAL A 89 -1.73 13.36 -5.68
CA VAL A 89 -0.47 12.60 -5.76
C VAL A 89 -0.02 12.43 -7.21
N ALA A 90 -0.90 11.95 -8.09
CA ALA A 90 -0.59 11.78 -9.51
C ALA A 90 -0.19 13.10 -10.15
N HIS A 91 -0.95 14.16 -9.90
CA HIS A 91 -0.67 15.50 -10.44
C HIS A 91 0.67 16.06 -9.97
N LEU A 92 0.99 15.95 -8.68
CA LEU A 92 2.29 16.40 -8.15
C LEU A 92 3.44 15.59 -8.72
N ILE A 93 3.26 14.28 -8.92
CA ILE A 93 4.30 13.44 -9.54
C ILE A 93 4.55 13.88 -10.98
N GLU A 94 3.48 14.08 -11.76
CA GLU A 94 3.58 14.54 -13.14
C GLU A 94 4.26 15.91 -13.25
N GLU A 95 3.84 16.85 -12.40
CA GLU A 95 4.37 18.23 -12.38
C GLU A 95 5.85 18.29 -12.01
N ASN A 96 6.28 17.53 -10.98
CA ASN A 96 7.65 17.63 -10.44
C ASN A 96 8.64 16.66 -11.09
N TYR A 97 8.14 15.53 -11.62
CA TYR A 97 9.00 14.45 -12.12
C TYR A 97 8.74 14.03 -13.56
N GLY A 98 7.74 14.63 -14.23
CA GLY A 98 7.40 14.33 -15.61
C GLY A 98 6.36 13.23 -15.77
N GLN A 99 5.65 13.28 -16.90
CA GLN A 99 4.57 12.35 -17.24
C GLN A 99 5.05 10.90 -17.34
N GLU A 100 6.30 10.66 -17.70
CA GLU A 100 6.91 9.33 -17.79
C GLU A 100 6.99 8.60 -16.43
N LYS A 101 6.83 9.34 -15.32
CA LYS A 101 6.76 8.77 -13.97
C LYS A 101 5.36 8.36 -13.56
N ILE A 102 4.33 8.69 -14.35
CA ILE A 102 2.97 8.19 -14.15
C ILE A 102 2.90 6.73 -14.61
N THR A 103 3.24 5.84 -13.69
CA THR A 103 3.18 4.40 -13.92
C THR A 103 1.73 3.90 -13.97
N PRO A 104 1.48 2.73 -14.60
CA PRO A 104 0.16 2.10 -14.57
C PRO A 104 -0.40 1.93 -13.15
N ASN A 105 0.44 1.68 -12.13
CA ASN A 105 -0.01 1.55 -10.75
C ASN A 105 -0.53 2.87 -10.16
N ILE A 106 0.09 4.00 -10.50
CA ILE A 106 -0.42 5.32 -10.10
C ILE A 106 -1.77 5.58 -10.78
N HIS A 107 -1.88 5.27 -12.07
CA HIS A 107 -3.14 5.40 -12.79
C HIS A 107 -4.24 4.51 -12.20
N LEU A 108 -3.96 3.22 -11.99
CA LEU A 108 -4.89 2.25 -11.39
C LEU A 108 -5.30 2.64 -9.97
N SER A 109 -4.44 3.34 -9.22
CA SER A 109 -4.81 3.83 -7.89
C SER A 109 -6.00 4.78 -7.92
N LEU A 110 -6.20 5.53 -9.02
CA LEU A 110 -7.33 6.43 -9.19
C LEU A 110 -8.66 5.66 -9.33
N HIS A 111 -8.61 4.43 -9.85
CA HIS A 111 -9.76 3.54 -10.04
C HIS A 111 -10.14 2.71 -8.81
N ILE A 112 -9.34 2.80 -7.73
CA ILE A 112 -9.61 2.05 -6.49
C ILE A 112 -10.97 2.44 -5.89
N ILE A 113 -11.42 3.68 -6.15
CA ILE A 113 -12.64 4.23 -5.56
C ILE A 113 -13.89 3.60 -6.17
N GLU A 114 -13.89 3.43 -7.47
CA GLU A 114 -14.88 2.70 -8.26
C GLU A 114 -14.94 1.26 -7.77
N CYS A 115 -13.79 0.59 -7.63
CA CYS A 115 -13.73 -0.76 -7.06
C CYS A 115 -14.31 -0.82 -5.64
N CYS A 116 -14.08 0.21 -4.81
CA CYS A 116 -14.64 0.24 -3.46
C CYS A 116 -16.17 0.45 -3.45
N GLN A 117 -16.71 1.11 -4.47
CA GLN A 117 -18.16 1.31 -4.62
C GLN A 117 -18.84 0.04 -5.10
N ASP A 118 -18.20 -0.71 -6.00
CA ASP A 118 -18.77 -1.90 -6.62
C ASP A 118 -18.61 -3.16 -5.74
N TYR A 119 -17.44 -3.34 -5.13
CA TYR A 119 -17.07 -4.58 -4.42
C TYR A 119 -17.01 -4.42 -2.89
N GLY A 120 -17.24 -3.21 -2.38
CA GLY A 120 -17.15 -2.90 -0.96
C GLY A 120 -15.74 -2.52 -0.51
N PRO A 121 -15.40 -2.65 0.78
CA PRO A 121 -14.09 -2.22 1.29
C PRO A 121 -12.90 -2.93 0.61
N LEU A 122 -11.72 -2.29 0.58
CA LEU A 122 -10.50 -2.84 -0.02
C LEU A 122 -10.19 -4.31 0.36
N TYR A 123 -10.39 -4.66 1.63
CA TYR A 123 -10.10 -6.01 2.12
C TYR A 123 -11.00 -7.09 1.52
N SER A 124 -12.14 -6.72 0.93
CA SER A 124 -13.09 -7.67 0.32
C SER A 124 -12.61 -8.19 -1.03
N PHE A 125 -11.76 -7.44 -1.74
CA PHE A 125 -11.35 -7.78 -3.11
C PHE A 125 -9.83 -7.73 -3.33
N TRP A 126 -9.03 -7.51 -2.29
CA TRP A 126 -7.58 -7.59 -2.41
C TRP A 126 -7.08 -9.02 -2.71
N CYS A 127 -5.92 -9.13 -3.33
CA CYS A 127 -5.38 -10.42 -3.79
C CYS A 127 -4.88 -11.34 -2.66
N TYR A 128 -4.90 -10.91 -1.40
CA TYR A 128 -4.30 -11.66 -0.29
C TYR A 128 -4.83 -13.10 -0.17
N SER A 129 -6.15 -13.30 -0.27
CA SER A 129 -6.73 -14.65 -0.21
C SER A 129 -6.32 -15.51 -1.41
N PHE A 130 -6.18 -14.91 -2.60
CA PHE A 130 -5.72 -15.60 -3.80
C PHE A 130 -4.24 -15.98 -3.70
N GLU A 131 -3.39 -15.09 -3.22
CA GLU A 131 -1.96 -15.34 -3.00
C GLU A 131 -1.74 -16.47 -1.97
N GLN A 132 -2.50 -16.45 -0.87
CA GLN A 132 -2.48 -17.53 0.10
C GLN A 132 -2.89 -18.86 -0.54
N MET A 133 -3.95 -18.87 -1.34
CA MET A 133 -4.40 -20.08 -2.02
C MET A 133 -3.38 -20.57 -3.06
N ASN A 134 -2.73 -19.66 -3.79
CA ASN A 134 -1.64 -20.01 -4.71
C ASN A 134 -0.46 -20.65 -3.97
N GLY A 135 -0.14 -20.16 -2.76
CA GLY A 135 0.88 -20.77 -1.91
C GLY A 135 0.51 -22.20 -1.49
N VAL A 136 -0.76 -22.42 -1.10
CA VAL A 136 -1.27 -23.76 -0.79
C VAL A 136 -1.22 -24.66 -2.03
N LEU A 137 -1.71 -24.20 -3.17
CA LEU A 137 -1.69 -24.95 -4.43
C LEU A 137 -0.27 -25.32 -4.86
N GLY A 138 0.69 -24.39 -4.75
CA GLY A 138 2.09 -24.65 -5.06
C GLY A 138 2.77 -25.66 -4.10
N SER A 139 2.20 -25.88 -2.92
CA SER A 139 2.71 -26.85 -1.93
C SER A 139 2.16 -28.27 -2.12
N LEU A 140 1.11 -28.44 -2.92
CA LEU A 140 0.52 -29.74 -3.19
C LEU A 140 1.44 -30.58 -4.11
N PRO A 141 1.56 -31.90 -3.87
CA PRO A 141 2.27 -32.78 -4.79
C PRO A 141 1.50 -32.85 -6.12
N TYR A 142 2.08 -32.29 -7.18
CA TYR A 142 1.49 -32.32 -8.53
C TYR A 142 2.17 -33.39 -9.40
N SER A 143 1.44 -33.96 -10.38
CA SER A 143 1.90 -35.09 -11.18
C SER A 143 2.92 -34.71 -12.28
N LYS A 144 3.53 -33.50 -12.19
CA LYS A 144 4.28 -32.82 -13.27
C LYS A 144 3.50 -32.59 -14.57
N ARG A 145 2.17 -32.65 -14.52
CA ARG A 145 1.29 -32.23 -15.62
C ARG A 145 0.91 -30.77 -15.42
N THR A 146 0.40 -30.12 -16.47
CA THR A 146 -0.02 -28.71 -16.41
C THR A 146 -1.10 -28.54 -15.35
N ILE A 147 -0.91 -27.59 -14.44
CA ILE A 147 -1.78 -27.33 -13.27
C ILE A 147 -3.26 -27.16 -13.67
N GLU A 148 -3.53 -26.61 -14.86
CA GLU A 148 -4.88 -26.45 -15.41
C GLU A 148 -5.67 -27.77 -15.50
N LEU A 149 -5.00 -28.90 -15.80
CA LEU A 149 -5.64 -30.22 -15.89
C LEU A 149 -5.92 -30.87 -14.54
N GLU A 150 -5.31 -30.38 -13.45
CA GLU A 150 -5.49 -30.91 -12.09
C GLU A 150 -6.53 -30.11 -11.28
N LEU A 151 -6.88 -28.90 -11.73
CA LEU A 151 -7.86 -28.02 -11.08
C LEU A 151 -9.26 -28.06 -11.71
N LEU A 152 -9.40 -28.68 -12.89
CA LEU A 152 -10.65 -28.92 -13.61
C LEU A 152 -11.22 -30.30 -13.28
#